data_AF-A0AAN5C8J6-F1
#
_entry.id   AF-A0AAN5C8J6-F1
#
_cell.length_a   1.000
_cell.length_b   1.000
_cell.length_c   1.000
_cell.angle_alpha   90.00
_cell.angle_beta   90.00
_cell.angle_gamma   90.00
#
_symmetry.space_group_name_H-M   'P 1'
#
loop_
_entity.id
_entity.type
_entity.pdbx_description
1 polymer ?
#
loop_
_entity_poly.entity_id
_entity_poly.type
_entity_poly.pdbx_seq_one_letter_code
_entity_poly.pdbx_strand_id
1 'polypeptide(L)'
;NDAILDTSIAWADFESRIQAALRTEARLGSNKCVVDVGEGIGYSSRCCLIFCDWVGAADDEELPHRVVLKIPSSLPFRKLMDSLPPGQRLFDGNDAMWEMMELNLRKTHNVEVATYDFFGQFDHVPIPKLYYGKHFEEGVSI
;
A
#
# COMPACT_ATOMS: atom_id res chain seq x y z
N ASN A 1 10.42 -14.70 7.02
CA ASN A 1 10.63 -13.39 6.40
C ASN A 1 9.72 -12.41 7.12
N ASP A 2 10.19 -11.25 7.57
CA ASP A 2 9.41 -10.26 8.34
C ASP A 2 8.64 -9.28 7.43
N ALA A 3 8.39 -9.72 6.19
CA ALA A 3 7.72 -8.96 5.15
C ALA A 3 6.19 -9.02 5.33
N ILE A 4 5.52 -7.91 5.05
CA ILE A 4 4.06 -7.82 5.05
C ILE A 4 3.54 -8.46 3.76
N LEU A 5 2.76 -9.54 3.87
CA LEU A 5 2.11 -10.24 2.75
C LEU A 5 3.04 -10.55 1.57
N ASP A 6 4.25 -11.05 1.86
CA ASP A 6 5.28 -11.39 0.87
C ASP A 6 5.67 -10.23 -0.08
N THR A 7 5.48 -8.98 0.37
CA THR A 7 5.95 -7.80 -0.35
C THR A 7 7.40 -7.47 -0.02
N SER A 8 7.95 -6.43 -0.65
CA SER A 8 9.27 -5.89 -0.29
C SER A 8 9.27 -5.06 0.99
N ILE A 9 8.11 -4.86 1.64
CA ILE A 9 7.98 -4.00 2.81
C ILE A 9 8.04 -4.84 4.08
N ALA A 10 9.04 -4.57 4.92
CA ALA A 10 9.16 -5.19 6.24
C ALA A 10 8.24 -4.50 7.26
N TRP A 11 7.83 -5.23 8.30
CA TRP A 11 7.06 -4.67 9.42
C TRP A 11 7.77 -3.50 10.09
N ALA A 12 9.08 -3.62 10.32
CA ALA A 12 9.88 -2.55 10.94
C ALA A 12 9.88 -1.25 10.11
N ASP A 13 9.97 -1.36 8.79
CA ASP A 13 9.93 -0.19 7.89
C ASP A 13 8.57 0.48 7.89
N PHE A 14 7.50 -0.32 7.89
CA PHE A 14 6.13 0.17 7.99
C PHE A 14 5.92 0.89 9.32
N GLU A 15 6.28 0.24 10.44
CA GLU A 15 6.11 0.76 11.79
C GLU A 15 6.81 2.11 11.96
N SER A 16 8.09 2.20 11.57
CA SER A 16 8.86 3.45 11.65
C SER A 16 8.19 4.61 10.90
N ARG A 17 7.62 4.34 9.72
CA ARG A 17 6.95 5.38 8.91
C ARG A 17 5.63 5.83 9.50
N ILE A 18 4.80 4.89 9.96
CA ILE A 18 3.50 5.23 10.53
C ILE A 18 3.66 5.94 11.89
N GLN A 19 4.68 5.59 12.67
CA GLN A 19 5.04 6.31 13.90
C GLN A 19 5.45 7.75 13.62
N ALA A 20 6.35 7.95 12.64
CA ALA A 20 6.77 9.30 12.25
C ALA A 20 5.57 10.14 11.76
N ALA A 21 4.65 9.53 11.00
CA ALA A 21 3.43 10.19 10.54
C ALA A 21 2.47 10.55 11.67
N LEU A 22 2.31 9.66 12.66
CA LEU A 22 1.44 9.87 13.82
C LEU A 22 2.11 10.69 14.93
N ARG A 23 3.43 10.90 14.86
CA ARG A 23 4.26 11.54 15.88
C ARG A 23 4.14 10.87 17.26
N THR A 24 4.12 9.54 17.26
CA THR A 24 3.99 8.73 18.47
C THR A 24 5.25 7.91 18.73
N GLU A 25 5.51 7.64 20.01
CA GLU A 25 6.49 6.64 20.45
C GLU A 25 5.84 5.28 20.77
N ALA A 26 4.52 5.14 20.63
CA ALA A 26 3.85 3.85 20.75
C ALA A 26 4.34 2.89 19.65
N ARG A 27 4.52 1.62 20.01
CA ARG A 27 5.04 0.57 19.12
C ARG A 27 3.94 -0.44 18.79
N LEU A 28 4.04 -1.11 17.66
CA LEU A 28 3.11 -2.19 17.31
C LEU A 28 3.49 -3.46 18.06
N GLY A 29 2.62 -3.85 18.98
CA GLY A 29 2.69 -5.04 19.82
C GLY A 29 2.66 -6.35 19.06
N SER A 30 2.63 -7.45 19.81
CA SER A 30 2.71 -8.80 19.25
C SER A 30 1.41 -9.26 18.60
N ASN A 31 0.27 -8.62 18.87
CA ASN A 31 -1.02 -8.99 18.29
C ASN A 31 -1.34 -8.20 17.02
N LYS A 32 -0.38 -7.42 16.48
CA LYS A 32 -0.51 -6.81 15.15
C LYS A 32 -0.78 -7.90 14.11
N CYS A 33 -1.66 -7.61 13.17
CA CYS A 33 -1.94 -8.54 12.08
C CYS A 33 -2.30 -7.81 10.79
N VAL A 34 -2.29 -8.57 9.70
CA VAL A 34 -2.55 -8.05 8.36
C VAL A 34 -3.53 -8.96 7.62
N VAL A 35 -4.43 -8.35 6.85
CA VAL A 35 -5.35 -9.02 5.93
C VAL A 35 -5.18 -8.43 4.54
N ASP A 36 -5.06 -9.25 3.49
CA ASP A 36 -5.10 -8.79 2.11
C ASP A 36 -6.56 -8.51 1.72
N VAL A 37 -6.95 -7.24 1.71
CA VAL A 37 -8.31 -6.83 1.32
C VAL A 37 -8.44 -6.59 -0.20
N GLY A 38 -7.35 -6.75 -0.96
CA GLY A 38 -7.34 -6.67 -2.42
C GLY A 38 -7.28 -8.04 -3.10
N GLU A 39 -7.08 -9.12 -2.35
CA GLU A 39 -6.95 -10.47 -2.89
C GLU A 39 -8.21 -10.88 -3.67
N GLY A 40 -8.01 -11.46 -4.86
CA GLY A 40 -9.10 -11.92 -5.74
C GLY A 40 -9.85 -10.81 -6.49
N ILE A 41 -9.63 -9.53 -6.15
CA ILE A 41 -10.32 -8.40 -6.81
C ILE A 41 -9.57 -7.94 -8.07
N GLY A 42 -8.27 -8.18 -8.16
CA GLY A 42 -7.44 -7.79 -9.31
C GLY A 42 -6.99 -6.34 -9.30
N TYR A 43 -6.94 -5.69 -8.13
CA TYR A 43 -6.30 -4.38 -8.04
C TYR A 43 -4.84 -4.45 -8.47
N SER A 44 -4.35 -3.43 -9.17
CA SER A 44 -2.92 -3.24 -9.47
C SER A 44 -2.14 -2.72 -8.25
N SER A 45 -2.49 -3.24 -7.08
CA SER A 45 -1.86 -2.98 -5.81
C SER A 45 -2.13 -4.12 -4.84
N ARG A 46 -1.18 -4.37 -3.94
CA ARG A 46 -1.43 -5.12 -2.71
C ARG A 46 -2.06 -4.17 -1.70
N CYS A 47 -3.24 -4.51 -1.17
CA CYS A 47 -3.96 -3.68 -0.21
C CYS A 47 -3.99 -4.39 1.14
N CYS A 48 -3.11 -3.98 2.04
CA CYS A 48 -2.92 -4.59 3.35
C CYS A 48 -3.77 -3.82 4.38
N LEU A 49 -4.83 -4.44 4.93
CA LEU A 49 -5.50 -3.91 6.11
C LEU A 49 -4.69 -4.34 7.34
N ILE A 50 -4.04 -3.38 7.98
CA ILE A 50 -3.25 -3.57 9.18
C ILE A 50 -4.14 -3.32 10.40
N PHE A 51 -4.16 -4.26 11.33
CA PHE A 51 -4.72 -4.09 12.65
C PHE A 51 -3.59 -3.67 13.60
N CYS A 52 -3.70 -2.45 14.11
CA CYS A 52 -2.67 -1.85 14.94
C CYS A 52 -2.91 -2.22 16.41
N ASP A 53 -2.02 -3.04 16.96
CA ASP A 53 -1.95 -3.36 18.38
C ASP A 53 -0.96 -2.38 19.04
N TRP A 54 -1.38 -1.14 19.31
CA TRP A 54 -0.46 -0.13 19.87
C TRP A 54 -0.13 -0.43 21.33
N VAL A 55 1.16 -0.38 21.66
CA VAL A 55 1.69 -0.57 23.02
C VAL A 55 2.53 0.65 23.40
N GLY A 56 2.30 1.18 24.61
CA GLY A 56 3.03 2.34 25.13
C GLY A 56 2.53 3.69 24.62
N ALA A 57 1.30 3.75 24.11
CA ALA A 57 0.65 5.02 23.78
C ALA A 57 0.37 5.82 25.06
N ALA A 58 0.50 7.14 24.97
CA ALA A 58 0.11 8.03 26.07
C ALA A 58 -1.42 8.11 26.19
N ASP A 59 -1.93 8.46 27.37
CA ASP A 59 -3.38 8.49 27.64
C ASP A 59 -4.15 9.49 26.74
N ASP A 60 -3.46 10.50 26.19
CA ASP A 60 -4.01 11.51 25.29
C ASP A 60 -3.76 11.23 23.79
N GLU A 61 -3.09 10.11 23.45
CA GLU A 61 -2.85 9.73 22.05
C GLU A 61 -4.05 8.98 21.46
N GLU A 62 -4.72 9.60 20.48
CA GLU A 62 -5.73 8.91 19.66
C GLU A 62 -5.08 8.24 18.43
N LEU A 63 -4.61 7.00 18.61
CA LEU A 63 -3.97 6.23 17.54
C LEU A 63 -4.98 5.37 16.76
N PRO A 64 -4.78 5.18 15.44
CA PRO A 64 -5.70 4.39 14.64
C PRO A 64 -5.59 2.90 14.98
N HIS A 65 -6.72 2.25 15.27
CA HIS A 65 -6.77 0.79 15.45
C HIS A 65 -6.57 0.01 14.14
N ARG A 66 -6.83 0.65 13.00
CA ARG A 66 -6.68 0.05 11.67
C ARG A 66 -6.18 1.07 10.68
N VAL A 67 -5.28 0.65 9.79
CA VAL A 67 -4.81 1.45 8.67
C VAL A 67 -4.67 0.59 7.42
N VAL A 68 -4.72 1.21 6.25
CA VAL A 68 -4.48 0.53 4.98
C VAL A 68 -3.09 0.89 4.48
N LEU A 69 -2.27 -0.13 4.23
CA LEU A 69 -1.02 -0.01 3.49
C LEU A 69 -1.29 -0.48 2.05
N LYS A 70 -1.29 0.46 1.11
CA LYS A 70 -1.41 0.19 -0.33
C LYS A 70 -0.02 0.20 -0.97
N ILE A 71 0.34 -0.90 -1.62
CA ILE A 71 1.62 -1.07 -2.31
C ILE A 71 1.33 -1.32 -3.79
N PRO A 72 1.76 -0.45 -4.72
CA PRO A 72 1.53 -0.67 -6.15
C PRO A 72 2.23 -1.95 -6.61
N SER A 73 1.52 -2.79 -7.35
CA SER A 73 2.03 -4.05 -7.87
C SER A 73 1.10 -4.59 -8.95
N SER A 74 1.63 -4.98 -10.09
CA SER A 74 0.87 -5.67 -11.14
C SER A 74 0.56 -7.13 -10.78
N LEU A 75 1.26 -7.71 -9.80
CA LEU A 75 1.20 -9.15 -9.51
C LEU A 75 -0.22 -9.68 -9.20
N PRO A 76 -1.06 -9.03 -8.36
CA PRO A 76 -2.42 -9.51 -8.13
C PRO A 76 -3.25 -9.53 -9.42
N PHE A 77 -3.10 -8.50 -10.24
CA PHE A 77 -3.80 -8.39 -11.52
C PHE A 77 -3.28 -9.41 -12.54
N ARG A 78 -1.96 -9.64 -12.63
CA ARG A 78 -1.36 -10.70 -13.44
C ARG A 78 -1.88 -12.08 -13.04
N LYS A 79 -1.89 -12.40 -11.74
CA LYS A 79 -2.43 -13.66 -11.22
C LYS A 79 -3.91 -13.86 -11.59
N LEU A 80 -4.70 -12.78 -11.57
CA LEU A 80 -6.09 -12.84 -12.01
C LEU A 80 -6.18 -13.10 -13.52
N MET A 81 -5.39 -12.42 -14.36
CA MET A 81 -5.40 -12.67 -15.80
C MET A 81 -4.94 -14.10 -16.13
N ASP A 82 -3.93 -14.60 -15.45
CA ASP A 82 -3.41 -15.95 -15.65
C ASP A 82 -4.42 -17.05 -15.28
N SER A 83 -5.32 -16.76 -14.33
CA SER A 83 -6.38 -17.70 -13.91
C SER A 83 -7.59 -17.72 -14.86
N LEU A 84 -7.73 -16.72 -15.74
CA LEU A 84 -8.81 -16.65 -16.71
C LEU A 84 -8.48 -17.44 -18.00
N PRO A 85 -9.48 -18.05 -18.65
CA PRO A 85 -9.32 -18.64 -19.98
C PRO A 85 -8.87 -17.60 -21.04
N PRO A 86 -8.14 -17.99 -22.10
CA PRO A 86 -7.61 -17.05 -23.10
C PRO A 86 -8.64 -16.07 -23.71
N GLY A 87 -9.90 -16.48 -23.88
CA GLY A 87 -10.97 -15.61 -24.41
C GLY A 87 -11.62 -14.67 -23.38
N GLN A 88 -11.20 -14.72 -22.12
CA GLN A 88 -11.75 -13.90 -21.03
C GLN A 88 -10.69 -12.98 -20.40
N ARG A 89 -9.43 -13.11 -20.80
CA ARG A 89 -8.36 -12.21 -20.38
C ARG A 89 -8.57 -10.84 -21.02
N LEU A 90 -8.29 -9.78 -20.26
CA LEU A 90 -8.26 -8.43 -20.83
C LEU A 90 -7.15 -8.29 -21.89
N PHE A 91 -6.05 -9.02 -21.71
CA PHE A 91 -4.97 -9.14 -22.67
C PHE A 91 -4.12 -10.38 -22.34
N ASP A 92 -3.47 -10.96 -23.36
CA ASP A 92 -2.43 -11.97 -23.17
C ASP A 92 -1.10 -11.25 -22.90
N GLY A 93 -0.83 -11.00 -21.62
CA GLY A 93 0.34 -10.25 -21.19
C GLY A 93 1.63 -11.05 -21.38
N ASN A 94 2.50 -10.57 -22.28
CA ASN A 94 3.90 -10.99 -22.29
C ASN A 94 4.70 -10.22 -21.22
N ASP A 95 5.93 -10.65 -20.94
CA ASP A 95 6.74 -10.04 -19.89
C ASP A 95 7.03 -8.55 -20.14
N ALA A 96 7.25 -8.14 -21.41
CA ALA A 96 7.45 -6.73 -21.75
C ALA A 96 6.22 -5.85 -21.45
N MET A 97 5.00 -6.38 -21.64
CA MET A 97 3.77 -5.69 -21.26
C MET A 97 3.65 -5.54 -19.74
N TRP A 98 4.02 -6.57 -18.98
CA TRP A 98 4.00 -6.51 -17.51
C TRP A 98 5.04 -5.54 -16.96
N GLU A 99 6.25 -5.50 -17.54
CA GLU A 99 7.28 -4.52 -17.20
C GLU A 99 6.82 -3.08 -17.47
N MET A 100 6.22 -2.84 -18.64
CA MET A 100 5.65 -1.53 -18.98
C MET A 100 4.52 -1.14 -18.02
N MET A 101 3.68 -2.10 -17.61
CA MET A 101 2.64 -1.86 -16.63
C MET A 101 3.23 -1.49 -15.27
N GLU A 102 4.24 -2.20 -14.77
CA GLU A 102 4.93 -1.85 -13.52
C GLU A 102 5.53 -0.44 -13.56
N LEU A 103 6.17 -0.06 -14.67
CA LEU A 103 6.69 1.30 -14.87
C LEU A 103 5.57 2.35 -14.82
N ASN A 104 4.44 2.10 -15.47
CA ASN A 104 3.30 3.00 -15.45
C ASN A 104 2.63 3.07 -14.07
N LEU A 105 2.54 1.96 -13.34
CA LEU A 105 2.00 1.92 -11.98
C LEU A 105 2.80 2.81 -11.02
N ARG A 106 4.12 2.85 -11.14
CA ARG A 106 4.95 3.77 -10.33
C ARG A 106 4.62 5.23 -10.61
N LYS A 107 4.42 5.60 -11.88
CA LYS A 107 4.01 6.96 -12.27
C LYS A 107 2.62 7.30 -11.74
N THR A 108 1.65 6.40 -11.91
CA THR A 108 0.28 6.57 -11.39
C THR A 108 0.27 6.67 -9.87
N HIS A 109 1.08 5.87 -9.17
CA HIS A 109 1.25 5.95 -7.71
C HIS A 109 1.79 7.32 -7.28
N ASN A 110 2.80 7.85 -7.96
CA ASN A 110 3.31 9.19 -7.66
C ASN A 110 2.24 10.27 -7.84
N VAL A 111 1.39 10.17 -8.87
CA VAL A 111 0.25 11.07 -9.06
C VAL A 111 -0.79 10.90 -7.95
N GLU A 112 -1.08 9.67 -7.53
CA GLU A 112 -1.99 9.38 -6.41
C GLU A 112 -1.49 10.02 -5.12
N VAL A 113 -0.21 9.86 -4.77
CA VAL A 113 0.37 10.49 -3.58
C VAL A 113 0.28 12.02 -3.66
N ALA A 114 0.67 12.62 -4.79
CA ALA A 114 0.55 14.07 -4.99
C ALA A 114 -0.92 14.56 -4.92
N THR A 115 -1.87 13.72 -5.33
CA THR A 115 -3.30 14.01 -5.23
C THR A 115 -3.75 14.08 -3.77
N TYR A 116 -3.31 13.12 -2.93
CA TYR A 116 -3.58 13.18 -1.49
C TYR A 116 -2.91 14.39 -0.82
N ASP A 117 -1.67 14.71 -1.17
CA ASP A 117 -0.98 15.89 -0.63
C ASP A 117 -1.72 17.19 -0.99
N PHE A 118 -2.19 17.30 -2.23
CA PHE A 118 -2.95 18.46 -2.69
C PHE A 118 -4.34 18.55 -2.09
N PHE A 119 -5.07 17.44 -1.95
CA PHE A 119 -6.43 17.47 -1.41
C PHE A 119 -6.48 17.49 0.12
N GLY A 120 -5.46 16.96 0.80
CA GLY A 120 -5.39 16.88 2.26
C GLY A 120 -5.29 18.23 2.98
N GLN A 121 -5.01 19.31 2.25
CA GLN A 121 -5.02 20.69 2.75
C GLN A 121 -6.43 21.34 2.78
N PHE A 122 -7.45 20.70 2.20
CA PHE A 122 -8.81 21.22 2.19
C PHE A 122 -9.71 20.47 3.18
N ASP A 123 -10.55 21.23 3.88
CA ASP A 123 -11.60 20.65 4.71
C ASP A 123 -12.75 20.09 3.85
N HIS A 124 -13.43 19.07 4.38
CA HIS A 124 -14.65 18.48 3.80
C HIS A 124 -14.50 17.79 2.44
N VAL A 125 -13.28 17.50 1.98
CA VAL A 125 -13.08 16.61 0.83
C VAL A 125 -13.28 15.16 1.30
N PRO A 126 -14.19 14.38 0.68
CA PRO A 126 -14.46 13.01 1.11
C PRO A 126 -13.38 12.04 0.60
N ILE A 127 -12.14 12.24 1.03
CA ILE A 127 -11.00 11.35 0.75
C ILE A 127 -10.52 10.67 2.02
N PRO A 128 -9.96 9.45 1.92
CA PRO A 128 -9.29 8.82 3.05
C PRO A 128 -8.16 9.70 3.59
N LYS A 129 -7.98 9.70 4.91
CA LYS A 129 -6.81 10.34 5.54
C LYS A 129 -5.54 9.60 5.12
N LEU A 130 -4.60 10.31 4.48
CA LEU A 130 -3.27 9.80 4.21
C LEU A 130 -2.36 10.11 5.42
N TYR A 131 -1.82 9.07 6.05
CA TYR A 131 -0.81 9.25 7.11
C TYR A 131 0.57 9.53 6.51
N TYR A 132 0.98 8.73 5.52
CA TYR A 132 2.20 9.00 4.75
C TYR A 132 2.07 8.40 3.34
N GLY A 133 2.74 9.03 2.37
CA GLY A 133 2.97 8.51 1.04
C GLY A 133 4.47 8.49 0.73
N LYS A 134 4.92 7.53 -0.08
CA LYS A 134 6.30 7.46 -0.57
C LYS A 134 6.28 7.48 -2.08
N HIS A 135 6.90 8.49 -2.68
CA HIS A 135 7.11 8.55 -4.13
C HIS A 135 8.19 7.55 -4.55
N PHE A 136 8.05 7.00 -5.75
CA PHE A 136 9.18 6.42 -6.47
C PHE A 136 10.05 7.53 -7.04
N GLU A 137 11.36 7.41 -6.88
CA GLU A 137 12.32 8.33 -7.50
C GLU A 137 12.33 8.11 -9.03
N GLU A 138 12.32 9.20 -9.78
CA GLU A 138 12.49 9.13 -11.24
C GLU A 138 13.95 8.73 -11.56
N GLY A 139 14.12 7.68 -12.39
CA GLY A 139 15.44 7.29 -12.91
C GLY A 139 16.12 6.11 -12.20
N VAL A 140 15.54 5.51 -11.17
CA VAL A 140 16.07 4.27 -10.58
C VAL A 140 15.40 3.05 -11.21
N SER A 141 16.01 2.56 -12.30
CA SER A 141 15.90 1.16 -12.71
C SER A 141 16.67 0.30 -11.70
N ILE A 142 16.04 -0.76 -11.21
CA ILE A 142 16.70 -1.81 -10.41
C ILE A 142 17.43 -2.74 -11.36
#